data_AF-A0A315XUL4-F1
#
_entry.id   AF-A0A315XUL4-F1
#
_cell.length_a   1.000
_cell.length_b   1.000
_cell.length_c   1.000
_cell.angle_alpha   90.00
_cell.angle_beta   90.00
_cell.angle_gamma   90.00
#
_symmetry.space_group_name_H-M   'P 1'
#
loop_
_entity.id
_entity.type
_entity.pdbx_description
1 polymer ?
#
loop_
_entity_poly.entity_id
_entity_poly.type
_entity_poly.pdbx_seq_one_letter_code
_entity_poly.pdbx_strand_id
1 'polypeptide(L)'
;MKVKIIKKVLISLLSTVLFVVILYSANHRHCYHFVEKLNYNCKGISDLNNYIDYNMLSSDLKKLISKDKFSFSNAEEKYKFCSLVSSLDYEYEGNPNSVYSTNQIGRNDLAQRITIENKEYIISVTIVFKPGWFFTPKIVDLDASVFDIDNPDWKG
;
A
#
# COMPACT_ATOMS: atom_id res chain seq x y z
N MET A 1 9.25 -45.56 27.69
CA MET A 1 8.51 -45.25 26.44
C MET A 1 7.92 -43.83 26.42
N LYS A 2 7.24 -43.37 27.49
CA LYS A 2 6.61 -42.04 27.59
C LYS A 2 7.57 -40.83 27.39
N VAL A 3 8.78 -40.86 27.95
CA VAL A 3 9.76 -39.75 27.84
C VAL A 3 10.24 -39.51 26.40
N LYS A 4 10.43 -40.56 25.60
CA LYS A 4 10.84 -40.42 24.18
C LYS A 4 9.75 -39.77 23.33
N ILE A 5 8.49 -40.08 23.62
CA ILE A 5 7.33 -39.47 22.94
C ILE A 5 7.21 -38.00 23.32
N ILE A 6 7.31 -37.66 24.61
CA ILE A 6 7.28 -36.27 25.10
C ILE A 6 8.40 -35.43 24.46
N LYS A 7 9.63 -35.96 24.38
CA LYS A 7 10.75 -35.26 23.70
C LYS A 7 10.47 -35.00 22.22
N LYS A 8 9.91 -35.98 21.49
CA LYS A 8 9.55 -35.81 20.07
C LYS A 8 8.46 -34.76 19.88
N VAL A 9 7.44 -34.76 20.75
CA VAL A 9 6.37 -33.74 20.73
C VAL A 9 6.94 -32.36 21.00
N LEU A 10 7.82 -32.22 22.00
CA LEU A 10 8.45 -30.93 22.31
C LEU A 10 9.32 -30.41 21.15
N ILE A 11 10.12 -31.27 20.53
CA ILE A 11 10.93 -30.92 19.35
C ILE A 11 10.02 -30.49 18.20
N SER A 12 8.96 -31.26 17.91
CA SER A 12 8.00 -30.93 16.86
C SER A 12 7.34 -29.57 17.11
N LEU A 13 6.91 -29.30 18.35
CA LEU A 13 6.31 -28.03 18.73
C LEU A 13 7.29 -26.86 18.54
N LEU A 14 8.54 -27.05 18.98
CA LEU A 14 9.60 -26.05 18.83
C LEU A 14 9.90 -25.77 17.35
N SER A 15 9.96 -26.81 16.51
CA SER A 15 10.12 -26.67 15.07
C SER A 15 8.94 -25.95 14.42
N THR A 16 7.71 -26.22 14.83
CA THR A 16 6.52 -25.51 14.33
C THR A 16 6.56 -24.02 14.72
N VAL A 17 6.89 -23.70 15.97
CA VAL A 17 7.02 -22.30 16.41
C VAL A 17 8.12 -21.58 15.64
N LEU A 18 9.28 -22.20 15.49
CA LEU A 18 10.39 -21.62 14.71
C LEU A 18 9.99 -21.39 13.25
N PHE A 19 9.29 -22.34 12.64
CA PHE A 19 8.80 -22.22 11.27
C PHE A 19 7.82 -21.05 11.12
N VAL A 20 6.89 -20.86 12.06
CA VAL A 20 5.96 -19.72 12.07
C VAL A 20 6.71 -18.39 12.18
N VAL A 21 7.73 -18.30 13.05
CA VAL A 21 8.55 -17.08 13.21
C VAL A 21 9.35 -16.75 11.94
N ILE A 22 9.91 -17.78 11.29
CA ILE A 22 10.63 -17.62 10.02
C ILE A 22 9.68 -17.13 8.93
N LEU A 23 8.50 -17.75 8.80
CA LEU A 23 7.49 -17.33 7.82
C LEU A 23 7.03 -15.89 8.06
N TYR A 24 6.78 -15.51 9.31
CA TYR A 24 6.42 -14.15 9.68
C TYR A 24 7.51 -13.16 9.23
N SER A 25 8.76 -13.40 9.63
CA SER A 25 9.89 -12.54 9.29
C SER A 25 10.12 -12.44 7.78
N ALA A 26 10.00 -13.57 7.06
CA ALA A 26 10.15 -13.61 5.62
C ALA A 26 9.03 -12.82 4.91
N ASN A 27 7.79 -12.89 5.40
CA ASN A 27 6.65 -12.17 4.84
C ASN A 27 6.80 -10.65 5.01
N HIS A 28 7.23 -10.23 6.21
CA HIS A 28 7.58 -8.83 6.50
C HIS A 28 8.70 -8.32 5.58
N ARG A 29 9.77 -9.09 5.44
CA ARG A 29 10.89 -8.75 4.56
C ARG A 29 10.45 -8.67 3.08
N HIS A 30 9.58 -9.57 2.63
CA HIS A 30 9.05 -9.52 1.28
C HIS A 30 8.21 -8.26 1.04
N CYS A 31 7.32 -7.90 1.98
CA CYS A 31 6.52 -6.69 1.88
C CYS A 31 7.39 -5.43 1.88
N TYR A 32 8.41 -5.37 2.75
CA TYR A 32 9.41 -4.30 2.74
C TYR A 32 10.09 -4.17 1.37
N HIS A 33 10.64 -5.26 0.83
CA HIS A 33 11.32 -5.24 -0.48
C HIS A 33 10.37 -4.90 -1.63
N PHE A 34 9.09 -5.27 -1.54
CA PHE A 34 8.09 -4.86 -2.50
C PHE A 34 7.91 -3.33 -2.50
N VAL A 35 7.71 -2.72 -1.32
CA VAL A 35 7.56 -1.25 -1.21
C VAL A 35 8.85 -0.54 -1.62
N GLU A 36 10.01 -1.10 -1.27
CA GLU A 36 11.31 -0.62 -1.74
C GLU A 36 11.39 -0.64 -3.27
N LYS A 37 11.07 -1.77 -3.91
CA LYS A 37 11.08 -1.90 -5.37
C LYS A 37 10.11 -0.93 -6.04
N LEU A 38 8.90 -0.76 -5.49
CA LEU A 38 7.92 0.21 -5.96
C LEU A 38 8.53 1.61 -5.88
N ASN A 39 9.05 2.00 -4.72
CA ASN A 39 9.64 3.31 -4.50
C ASN A 39 10.83 3.57 -5.44
N TYR A 40 11.68 2.58 -5.75
CA TYR A 40 12.82 2.79 -6.65
C TYR A 40 12.46 2.81 -8.15
N ASN A 41 11.47 2.02 -8.57
CA ASN A 41 11.25 1.75 -10.00
C ASN A 41 9.96 2.34 -10.55
N CYS A 42 8.99 2.67 -9.70
CA CYS A 42 7.74 3.29 -10.13
C CYS A 42 8.02 4.71 -10.63
N LYS A 43 7.67 5.06 -11.87
CA LYS A 43 7.93 6.43 -12.37
C LYS A 43 6.76 7.40 -12.14
N GLY A 44 6.09 7.26 -11.01
CA GLY A 44 4.90 8.02 -10.63
C GLY A 44 3.59 7.25 -10.85
N ILE A 45 2.45 7.92 -10.59
CA ILE A 45 1.12 7.30 -10.51
C ILE A 45 0.75 6.47 -11.75
N SER A 46 1.17 6.89 -12.95
CA SER A 46 0.94 6.13 -14.20
C SER A 46 1.46 4.70 -14.18
N ASP A 47 2.54 4.46 -13.43
CA ASP A 47 3.25 3.19 -13.39
C ASP A 47 2.72 2.27 -12.29
N LEU A 48 1.80 2.75 -11.42
CA LEU A 48 1.25 1.97 -10.32
C LEU A 48 0.53 0.71 -10.78
N ASN A 49 -0.13 0.74 -11.94
CA ASN A 49 -0.77 -0.44 -12.55
C ASN A 49 0.18 -1.64 -12.73
N ASN A 50 1.50 -1.41 -12.79
CA ASN A 50 2.50 -2.47 -12.92
C ASN A 50 2.92 -3.09 -11.57
N TYR A 51 2.52 -2.48 -10.45
CA TYR A 51 2.91 -2.90 -9.09
C TYR A 51 1.73 -3.29 -8.22
N ILE A 52 0.60 -2.60 -8.36
CA ILE A 52 -0.57 -2.79 -7.49
C ILE A 52 -1.80 -3.22 -8.29
N ASP A 53 -2.61 -4.08 -7.68
CA ASP A 53 -3.88 -4.55 -8.24
C ASP A 53 -5.01 -4.31 -7.23
N TYR A 54 -6.24 -4.15 -7.73
CA TYR A 54 -7.43 -3.99 -6.91
C TYR A 54 -7.57 -5.08 -5.83
N ASN A 55 -7.14 -6.30 -6.12
CA ASN A 55 -7.22 -7.40 -5.17
C ASN A 55 -6.34 -7.20 -3.94
N MET A 56 -5.30 -6.36 -4.04
CA MET A 56 -4.43 -6.01 -2.92
C MET A 56 -5.12 -5.08 -1.91
N LEU A 57 -6.21 -4.39 -2.28
CA LEU A 57 -6.95 -3.56 -1.34
C LEU A 57 -7.51 -4.37 -0.16
N SER A 58 -7.49 -3.76 1.02
CA SER A 58 -8.17 -4.27 2.20
C SER A 58 -9.66 -4.39 1.97
N SER A 59 -10.31 -5.25 2.75
CA SER A 59 -11.76 -5.42 2.65
C SER A 59 -12.49 -4.12 2.96
N ASP A 60 -11.93 -3.26 3.80
CA ASP A 60 -12.51 -1.98 4.16
C ASP A 60 -12.31 -0.96 3.03
N LEU A 61 -11.12 -0.89 2.44
CA LEU A 61 -10.88 -0.06 1.24
C LEU A 61 -11.75 -0.49 0.07
N LYS A 62 -12.00 -1.79 -0.13
CA LYS A 62 -12.91 -2.29 -1.18
C LYS A 62 -14.38 -1.91 -0.99
N LYS A 63 -14.79 -1.52 0.23
CA LYS A 63 -16.14 -0.97 0.46
C LYS A 63 -16.24 0.49 0.03
N LEU A 64 -15.13 1.21 0.04
CA LEU A 64 -15.05 2.65 -0.26
C LEU A 64 -14.67 2.92 -1.73
N ILE A 65 -13.80 2.09 -2.28
CA ILE A 65 -13.24 2.22 -3.62
C ILE A 65 -13.68 1.00 -4.42
N SER A 66 -14.54 1.22 -5.42
CA SER A 66 -14.95 0.19 -6.36
C SER A 66 -13.86 -0.09 -7.39
N LYS A 67 -13.89 -1.28 -8.01
CA LYS A 67 -12.84 -1.72 -8.95
C LYS A 67 -12.68 -0.79 -10.16
N ASP A 68 -13.77 -0.26 -10.67
CA ASP A 68 -13.79 0.70 -11.79
C ASP A 68 -13.14 2.06 -11.43
N LYS A 69 -13.13 2.43 -10.15
CA LYS A 69 -12.49 3.66 -9.66
C LYS A 69 -11.01 3.46 -9.33
N PHE A 70 -10.53 2.22 -9.28
CA PHE A 70 -9.13 1.89 -9.04
C PHE A 70 -8.37 1.81 -10.37
N SER A 71 -8.18 2.97 -11.02
CA SER A 71 -7.50 3.08 -12.31
C SER A 71 -6.61 4.32 -12.39
N PHE A 72 -5.52 4.22 -13.16
CA PHE A 72 -4.45 5.22 -13.24
C PHE A 72 -3.97 5.46 -14.69
N SER A 73 -4.75 5.05 -15.69
CA SER A 73 -4.28 4.90 -17.08
C SER A 73 -4.12 6.24 -17.80
N ASN A 74 -4.91 7.24 -17.42
CA ASN A 74 -4.89 8.59 -18.02
C ASN A 74 -5.04 9.68 -16.94
N ALA A 75 -4.87 10.95 -17.34
CA ALA A 75 -4.91 12.08 -16.40
C ALA A 75 -6.23 12.19 -15.63
N GLU A 76 -7.36 11.97 -16.31
CA GLU A 76 -8.70 12.06 -15.71
C GLU A 76 -8.94 10.96 -14.68
N GLU A 77 -8.54 9.72 -14.98
CA GLU A 77 -8.62 8.61 -14.03
C GLU A 77 -7.77 8.85 -12.79
N LYS A 78 -6.53 9.32 -12.96
CA LYS A 78 -5.65 9.62 -11.83
C LYS A 78 -6.22 10.72 -10.94
N TYR A 79 -6.73 11.79 -11.55
CA TYR A 79 -7.39 12.88 -10.84
C TYR A 79 -8.61 12.39 -10.06
N LYS A 80 -9.49 11.63 -10.71
CA LYS A 80 -10.68 11.05 -10.07
C LYS A 80 -10.31 10.14 -8.91
N PHE A 81 -9.28 9.30 -9.07
CA PHE A 81 -8.79 8.44 -7.99
C PHE A 81 -8.24 9.25 -6.82
N CYS A 82 -7.33 10.21 -7.06
CA CYS A 82 -6.75 11.03 -6.00
C CYS A 82 -7.81 11.89 -5.31
N SER A 83 -8.77 12.44 -6.06
CA SER A 83 -9.88 13.24 -5.51
C SER A 83 -10.83 12.39 -4.67
N LEU A 84 -11.09 11.15 -5.09
CA LEU A 84 -11.85 10.20 -4.29
C LEU A 84 -11.13 9.94 -2.98
N VAL A 85 -9.87 9.50 -3.04
CA VAL A 85 -9.07 9.14 -1.86
C VAL A 85 -8.93 10.32 -0.91
N SER A 86 -8.65 11.53 -1.41
CA SER A 86 -8.54 12.74 -0.57
C SER A 86 -9.86 13.13 0.10
N SER A 87 -11.00 12.65 -0.40
CA SER A 87 -12.33 12.89 0.19
C SER A 87 -12.76 11.80 1.18
N LEU A 88 -12.03 10.68 1.26
CA LEU A 88 -12.37 9.60 2.18
C LEU A 88 -11.94 9.96 3.59
N ASP A 89 -12.90 9.93 4.52
CA ASP A 89 -12.62 9.93 5.96
C ASP A 89 -12.32 8.49 6.40
N TYR A 90 -11.13 8.02 6.06
CA TYR A 90 -10.63 6.69 6.40
C TYR A 90 -9.20 6.79 6.90
N GLU A 91 -8.97 6.23 8.08
CA GLU A 91 -7.65 6.07 8.67
C GLU A 91 -7.47 4.61 9.10
N TYR A 92 -6.33 4.01 8.79
CA TYR A 92 -6.07 2.65 9.21
C TYR A 92 -5.75 2.58 10.72
N GLU A 93 -6.71 2.09 11.51
CA GLU A 93 -6.56 1.92 12.98
C GLU A 93 -5.68 0.73 13.43
N GLY A 94 -4.86 0.16 12.53
CA GLY A 94 -4.02 -1.00 12.86
C GLY A 94 -2.66 -0.66 13.45
N ASN A 95 -1.88 -1.68 13.83
CA ASN A 95 -0.56 -1.50 14.41
C ASN A 95 0.44 -0.85 13.40
N PRO A 96 0.94 0.37 13.67
CA PRO A 96 1.82 1.10 12.75
C PRO A 96 3.21 0.45 12.61
N ASN A 97 3.64 -0.37 13.58
CA ASN A 97 4.92 -1.09 13.51
C ASN A 97 4.90 -2.29 12.55
N SER A 98 3.75 -2.58 11.95
CA SER A 98 3.54 -3.74 11.07
C SER A 98 3.24 -3.36 9.62
N VAL A 99 3.38 -2.08 9.28
CA VAL A 99 3.09 -1.54 7.95
C VAL A 99 4.30 -0.89 7.31
N TYR A 100 4.23 -0.74 6.00
CA TYR A 100 5.26 -0.18 5.14
C TYR A 100 4.61 0.84 4.21
N SER A 101 4.99 2.11 4.35
CA SER A 101 4.44 3.21 3.55
C SER A 101 5.39 3.61 2.43
N THR A 102 4.85 4.03 1.29
CA THR A 102 5.64 4.64 0.21
C THR A 102 6.35 5.92 0.67
N ASN A 103 5.79 6.66 1.63
CA ASN A 103 6.41 7.87 2.17
C ASN A 103 7.61 7.59 3.08
N GLN A 104 7.66 6.43 3.75
CA GLN A 104 8.75 6.10 4.67
C GLN A 104 10.09 5.93 3.96
N ILE A 105 10.08 5.60 2.67
CA ILE A 105 11.31 5.30 1.91
C ILE A 105 11.85 6.57 1.21
N GLY A 106 11.07 7.66 1.15
CA GLY A 106 11.54 9.04 0.92
C GLY A 106 12.33 9.30 -0.37
N ARG A 107 12.14 8.48 -1.41
CA ARG A 107 12.89 8.61 -2.69
C ARG A 107 12.00 8.83 -3.91
N ASN A 108 10.71 8.60 -3.78
CA ASN A 108 9.78 8.73 -4.87
C ASN A 108 8.48 9.27 -4.34
N ASP A 109 8.32 10.57 -4.54
CA ASP A 109 7.04 11.17 -4.40
C ASP A 109 6.21 10.60 -5.54
N LEU A 110 5.21 9.77 -5.22
CA LEU A 110 4.15 9.37 -6.15
C LEU A 110 3.27 10.59 -6.45
N ALA A 111 3.91 11.71 -6.77
CA ALA A 111 3.36 12.98 -7.12
C ALA A 111 3.55 13.18 -8.62
N GLN A 112 2.53 13.70 -9.28
CA GLN A 112 2.54 13.94 -10.71
C GLN A 112 1.80 15.23 -11.01
N ARG A 113 2.39 16.08 -11.86
CA ARG A 113 1.66 17.17 -12.51
C ARG A 113 0.81 16.59 -13.63
N ILE A 114 -0.46 16.96 -13.65
CA ILE A 114 -1.41 16.55 -14.69
C ILE A 114 -2.17 17.77 -15.21
N THR A 115 -2.73 17.66 -16.42
CA THR A 115 -3.58 18.69 -17.02
C THR A 115 -4.94 18.09 -17.35
N ILE A 116 -6.02 18.76 -16.91
CA ILE A 116 -7.40 18.39 -17.21
C ILE A 116 -8.12 19.65 -17.67
N GLU A 117 -8.74 19.60 -18.86
CA GLU A 117 -9.54 20.72 -19.39
C GLU A 117 -8.80 22.08 -19.33
N ASN A 118 -7.51 22.08 -19.68
CA ASN A 118 -6.58 23.23 -19.63
C ASN A 118 -6.26 23.78 -18.23
N LYS A 119 -6.61 23.08 -17.16
CA LYS A 119 -6.17 23.38 -15.79
C LYS A 119 -5.07 22.43 -15.35
N GLU A 120 -4.07 22.94 -14.65
CA GLU A 120 -2.98 22.13 -14.10
C GLU A 120 -3.21 21.77 -12.63
N TYR A 121 -2.99 20.50 -12.31
CA TYR A 121 -3.06 19.98 -10.95
C TYR A 121 -1.76 19.28 -10.57
N ILE A 122 -1.39 19.36 -9.29
CA ILE A 122 -0.43 18.45 -8.68
C ILE A 122 -1.24 17.42 -7.89
N ILE A 123 -1.14 16.17 -8.29
CA ILE A 123 -1.74 15.06 -7.55
C ILE A 123 -0.64 14.25 -6.87
N SER A 124 -0.91 13.70 -5.69
CA SER A 124 -0.02 12.73 -5.04
C SER A 124 -0.81 11.63 -4.35
N VAL A 125 -0.17 10.48 -4.15
CA VAL A 125 -0.73 9.36 -3.38
C VAL A 125 0.31 8.74 -2.48
N THR A 126 -0.07 8.44 -1.25
CA THR A 126 0.67 7.62 -0.30
C THR A 126 -0.05 6.28 -0.17
N ILE A 127 0.69 5.19 -0.27
CA ILE A 127 0.12 3.84 -0.15
C ILE A 127 0.76 3.15 1.04
N VAL A 128 -0.07 2.63 1.94
CA VAL A 128 0.37 1.87 3.11
C VAL A 128 0.07 0.40 2.91
N PHE A 129 1.12 -0.41 2.97
CA PHE A 129 1.06 -1.86 2.79
C PHE A 129 1.27 -2.58 4.12
N LYS A 130 0.62 -3.74 4.27
CA LYS A 130 0.97 -4.74 5.27
C LYS A 130 1.30 -6.07 4.61
N PRO A 131 2.06 -6.96 5.27
CA PRO A 131 2.22 -8.34 4.81
C PRO A 131 0.85 -9.02 4.78
N GLY A 132 0.44 -9.49 3.60
CA GLY A 132 -0.80 -10.26 3.44
C GLY A 132 -0.55 -11.75 3.48
N TRP A 133 -1.53 -12.51 3.01
CA TRP A 133 -1.42 -13.97 2.95
C TRP A 133 -0.48 -14.38 1.81
N PHE A 134 0.35 -15.40 2.05
CA PHE A 134 1.24 -16.01 1.06
C PHE A 134 2.16 -14.99 0.38
N PHE A 135 2.82 -14.14 1.17
CA PHE A 135 3.78 -13.15 0.65
C PHE A 135 3.18 -12.12 -0.31
N THR A 136 1.85 -11.98 -0.36
CA THR A 136 1.22 -10.94 -1.17
C THR A 136 1.01 -9.69 -0.31
N PRO A 137 1.64 -8.54 -0.62
CA PRO A 137 1.39 -7.30 0.10
C PRO A 137 -0.08 -6.88 -0.01
N LYS A 138 -0.63 -6.31 1.06
CA LYS A 138 -2.01 -5.85 1.14
C LYS A 138 -2.03 -4.35 1.43
N ILE A 139 -2.71 -3.59 0.58
CA ILE A 139 -2.94 -2.15 0.80
C ILE A 139 -3.97 -2.01 1.91
N VAL A 140 -3.60 -1.32 2.97
CA VAL A 140 -4.45 -1.10 4.15
C VAL A 140 -4.82 0.34 4.35
N ASP A 141 -4.07 1.25 3.76
CA ASP A 141 -4.35 2.67 3.79
C ASP A 141 -3.92 3.34 2.49
N LEU A 142 -4.61 4.42 2.17
CA LEU A 142 -4.39 5.28 1.02
C LEU A 142 -4.64 6.71 1.47
N ASP A 143 -3.66 7.57 1.26
CA ASP A 143 -3.79 9.01 1.43
C ASP A 143 -3.46 9.68 0.11
N ALA A 144 -4.15 10.76 -0.24
CA ALA A 144 -3.94 11.44 -1.50
C ALA A 144 -4.16 12.94 -1.36
N SER A 145 -3.45 13.70 -2.19
CA SER A 145 -3.68 15.14 -2.32
C SER A 145 -3.93 15.52 -3.76
N VAL A 146 -4.75 16.54 -3.95
CA VAL A 146 -5.03 17.18 -5.24
C VAL A 146 -4.90 18.68 -5.01
N PHE A 147 -3.96 19.31 -5.70
CA PHE A 147 -3.67 20.73 -5.58
C PHE A 147 -3.89 21.42 -6.92
N ASP A 148 -4.81 22.38 -6.97
CA ASP A 148 -5.01 23.27 -8.12
C ASP A 148 -3.89 24.32 -8.14
N ILE A 149 -3.11 24.35 -9.22
CA ILE A 149 -1.97 25.27 -9.34
C ILE A 149 -2.45 26.72 -9.51
N ASP A 150 -3.60 26.93 -10.15
CA ASP A 150 -4.13 28.24 -10.50
C ASP A 150 -4.94 28.85 -9.35
N ASN A 151 -5.45 28.03 -8.43
CA ASN A 151 -6.16 28.47 -7.23
C ASN A 151 -5.60 27.81 -5.94
N PRO A 152 -4.44 28.25 -5.46
CA PRO A 152 -3.83 27.68 -4.26
C PRO A 152 -4.65 27.99 -3.00
N ASP A 153 -5.05 26.94 -2.26
CA ASP A 153 -5.87 27.01 -1.03
C ASP A 153 -5.29 27.87 0.12
N TRP A 154 -4.01 28.28 0.03
CA TRP A 154 -3.37 29.16 1.03
C TRP A 154 -3.54 30.67 0.75
N LYS A 155 -4.32 31.04 -0.27
CA LYS A 155 -4.70 32.44 -0.57
C LYS A 155 -6.09 32.84 -0.04
N GLY A 156 -6.72 32.02 0.79
CA GLY A 156 -8.00 32.31 1.48
C GLY A 156 -7.80 32.83 2.89
#